data_AF-A0A651F0V7-F1
#
_entry.id   AF-A0A651F0V7-F1
#
_cell.length_a   1.000
_cell.length_b   1.000
_cell.length_c   1.000
_cell.angle_alpha   90.00
_cell.angle_beta   90.00
_cell.angle_gamma   90.00
#
_symmetry.space_group_name_H-M   'P 1'
#
loop_
_entity.id
_entity.type
_entity.pdbx_description
1 polymer ?
#
loop_
_entity_poly.entity_id
_entity_poly.type
_entity_poly.pdbx_seq_one_letter_code
_entity_poly.pdbx_strand_id
1 'polypeptide(L)'
;NIRDRIDEHFISYTRDVPEDEVELIPVNILSQEVEENSWSSFIRQVRDFSDYNDPGFFDFLQENIDVQNMIDYFLIRIYISSVDWPGNNRSVWRHKSDTGRFRNILFDNDNTLDIYEANTLRMALEEDGPSWPNPEWSTLLLRSALLNDTFRDLFIERNEELVVSLFNEERLMGILDSLVGLYEPLMPDHINRWQFPGENISAWYFHVKNMRKFFEKRPCVIRAFFREYFNLPENYLSSLGCESNSLVSESDESTLVIELFPNPTNSAITIAAMINPNTETRLMIFDAQGRKLIEESIIEESRFFVRYISEIANWSPGVYLVRFENLGRVVNQRFIIN
;
A
#
# COMPACT_ATOMS: atom_id res chain seq x y z
N ASN A 1 7.59 -15.77 -6.87
CA ASN A 1 7.99 -15.34 -5.51
C ASN A 1 7.98 -16.58 -4.62
N ILE A 2 9.15 -17.13 -4.29
CA ILE A 2 9.27 -18.18 -3.28
C ILE A 2 9.46 -17.45 -1.95
N ARG A 3 8.59 -17.71 -0.99
CA ARG A 3 8.59 -17.09 0.32
C ARG A 3 8.28 -18.15 1.37
N ASP A 4 8.73 -17.92 2.59
CA ASP A 4 8.33 -18.74 3.72
C ASP A 4 6.81 -18.74 3.86
N ARG A 5 6.28 -19.91 4.20
CA ARG A 5 4.88 -20.03 4.62
C ARG A 5 4.80 -19.57 6.07
N ILE A 6 3.90 -18.63 6.35
CA ILE A 6 3.65 -18.18 7.71
C ILE A 6 2.74 -19.20 8.38
N ASP A 7 3.37 -20.10 9.12
CA ASP A 7 2.75 -21.15 9.92
C ASP A 7 3.50 -21.28 11.26
N GLU A 8 3.11 -22.27 12.06
CA GLU A 8 3.69 -22.55 13.37
C GLU A 8 5.18 -22.90 13.27
N HIS A 9 5.61 -23.55 12.17
CA HIS A 9 7.03 -23.82 11.92
C HIS A 9 7.82 -22.52 11.71
N PHE A 10 7.29 -21.60 10.89
CA PHE A 10 7.90 -20.28 10.70
C PHE A 10 8.08 -19.53 12.01
N ILE A 11 7.04 -19.49 12.84
CA ILE A 11 7.13 -18.85 14.16
C ILE A 11 8.15 -19.58 15.04
N SER A 12 8.13 -20.92 15.03
CA SER A 12 9.02 -21.74 15.86
C SER A 12 10.50 -21.40 15.62
N TYR A 13 10.96 -21.45 14.38
CA TYR A 13 12.38 -21.21 14.09
C TYR A 13 12.78 -19.73 14.12
N THR A 14 11.84 -18.80 13.90
CA THR A 14 12.15 -17.35 13.96
C THR A 14 12.09 -16.76 15.37
N ARG A 15 11.34 -17.39 16.28
CA ARG A 15 11.10 -16.89 17.65
C ARG A 15 11.64 -17.79 18.75
N ASP A 16 12.24 -18.92 18.38
CA ASP A 16 12.77 -19.92 19.31
C ASP A 16 11.70 -20.40 20.29
N VAL A 17 10.56 -20.81 19.74
CA VAL A 17 9.39 -21.32 20.47
C VAL A 17 9.07 -22.73 19.95
N PRO A 18 8.83 -23.74 20.80
CA PRO A 18 8.37 -25.05 20.34
C PRO A 18 7.10 -24.93 19.47
N GLU A 19 7.06 -25.63 18.34
CA GLU A 19 5.96 -25.55 17.38
C GLU A 19 4.59 -25.83 18.01
N ASP A 20 4.52 -26.82 18.90
CA ASP A 20 3.31 -27.20 19.63
C ASP A 20 2.86 -26.14 20.66
N GLU A 21 3.76 -25.25 21.07
CA GLU A 21 3.50 -24.10 21.94
C GLU A 21 3.15 -22.82 21.16
N VAL A 22 3.10 -22.87 19.82
CA VAL A 22 2.61 -21.75 19.00
C VAL A 22 1.10 -21.84 18.82
N GLU A 23 0.41 -20.74 19.13
CA GLU A 23 -0.98 -20.52 18.71
C GLU A 23 -1.01 -19.45 17.63
N LEU A 24 -1.35 -19.84 16.39
CA LEU A 24 -1.51 -18.96 15.25
C LEU A 24 -3.01 -18.77 14.95
N ILE A 25 -3.46 -17.52 14.91
CA ILE A 25 -4.88 -17.16 14.88
C ILE A 25 -5.13 -16.24 13.68
N PRO A 26 -5.73 -16.77 12.59
CA PRO A 26 -6.28 -15.94 11.53
C PRO A 26 -7.33 -15.00 12.10
N VAL A 27 -7.18 -13.70 11.87
CA VAL A 27 -8.14 -12.70 12.34
C VAL A 27 -9.11 -12.43 11.20
N ASN A 28 -10.27 -13.09 11.26
CA ASN A 28 -11.42 -12.84 10.41
C ASN A 28 -12.61 -12.41 11.27
N ILE A 29 -13.77 -12.19 10.64
CA ILE A 29 -15.04 -11.80 11.28
C ILE A 29 -15.15 -12.50 12.64
N LEU A 30 -15.32 -11.71 13.71
CA LEU A 30 -15.43 -12.17 15.09
C LEU A 30 -16.23 -13.48 15.15
N SER A 31 -15.55 -14.60 15.32
CA SER A 31 -16.19 -15.89 15.53
C SER A 31 -17.07 -15.77 16.78
N GLN A 32 -18.31 -16.25 16.67
CA GLN A 32 -19.29 -16.13 17.76
C GLN A 32 -18.94 -17.02 18.98
N GLU A 33 -18.07 -18.01 18.79
CA GLU A 33 -17.56 -18.84 19.88
C GLU A 33 -16.38 -18.15 20.56
N VAL A 34 -16.61 -17.76 21.80
CA VAL A 34 -15.60 -17.10 22.64
C VAL A 34 -15.16 -18.09 23.69
N GLU A 35 -14.10 -18.81 23.36
CA GLU A 35 -13.30 -19.52 24.35
C GLU A 35 -12.63 -18.51 25.28
N GLU A 36 -12.49 -18.90 26.55
CA GLU A 36 -11.74 -18.12 27.54
C GLU A 36 -10.31 -17.90 27.05
N ASN A 37 -9.76 -16.70 27.27
CA ASN A 37 -8.43 -16.30 26.79
C ASN A 37 -8.23 -16.32 25.26
N SER A 38 -9.28 -16.40 24.43
CA SER A 38 -9.15 -16.29 22.96
C SER A 38 -8.92 -14.85 22.47
N TRP A 39 -8.47 -14.67 21.22
CA TRP A 39 -8.41 -13.35 20.56
C TRP A 39 -9.77 -12.63 20.57
N SER A 40 -10.85 -13.36 20.28
CA SER A 40 -12.22 -12.82 20.33
C SER A 40 -12.63 -12.38 21.74
N SER A 41 -12.19 -13.09 22.79
CA SER A 41 -12.39 -12.66 24.19
C SER A 41 -11.63 -11.39 24.51
N PHE A 42 -10.36 -11.28 24.10
CA PHE A 42 -9.55 -10.08 24.25
C PHE A 42 -10.21 -8.86 23.58
N ILE A 43 -10.62 -8.98 22.32
CA ILE A 43 -11.27 -7.88 21.59
C ILE A 43 -12.62 -7.50 22.20
N ARG A 44 -13.39 -8.47 22.71
CA ARG A 44 -14.62 -8.19 23.46
C ARG A 44 -14.33 -7.38 24.72
N GLN A 45 -13.33 -7.79 25.50
CA GLN A 45 -12.93 -7.07 26.72
C GLN A 45 -12.48 -5.65 26.40
N VAL A 46 -11.70 -5.43 25.33
CA VAL A 46 -11.38 -4.08 24.83
C VAL A 46 -12.66 -3.27 24.63
N ARG A 47 -13.65 -3.79 23.88
CA ARG A 47 -14.91 -3.07 23.63
C ARG A 47 -15.69 -2.72 24.90
N ASP A 48 -15.61 -3.57 25.92
CA ASP A 48 -16.42 -3.47 27.13
C ASP A 48 -15.83 -2.49 28.16
N PHE A 49 -14.63 -1.92 27.93
CA PHE A 49 -14.10 -0.82 28.74
C PHE A 49 -14.99 0.42 28.62
N SER A 50 -15.34 1.02 29.77
CA SER A 50 -16.16 2.24 29.83
C SER A 50 -15.38 3.52 29.56
N ASP A 51 -14.07 3.51 29.84
CA ASP A 51 -13.14 4.61 29.61
C ASP A 51 -11.79 4.05 29.15
N TYR A 52 -11.35 4.46 27.96
CA TYR A 52 -10.10 4.01 27.37
C TYR A 52 -8.88 4.81 27.87
N ASN A 53 -9.08 5.97 28.49
CA ASN A 53 -7.96 6.74 29.06
C ASN A 53 -7.63 6.34 30.51
N ASP A 54 -8.37 5.37 31.08
CA ASP A 54 -8.07 4.83 32.40
C ASP A 54 -6.75 4.01 32.38
N PRO A 55 -5.87 4.14 33.40
CA PRO A 55 -4.64 3.36 33.47
C PRO A 55 -4.85 1.84 33.37
N GLY A 56 -5.95 1.33 33.93
CA GLY A 56 -6.28 -0.10 33.87
C GLY A 56 -6.54 -0.62 32.46
N PHE A 57 -6.95 0.23 31.52
CA PHE A 57 -7.05 -0.16 30.11
C PHE A 57 -5.67 -0.37 29.49
N PHE A 58 -4.72 0.52 29.76
CA PHE A 58 -3.37 0.38 29.22
C PHE A 58 -2.63 -0.81 29.84
N ASP A 59 -2.76 -1.02 31.15
CA ASP A 59 -2.22 -2.21 31.83
C ASP A 59 -2.81 -3.49 31.21
N PHE A 60 -4.13 -3.53 30.98
CA PHE A 60 -4.79 -4.64 30.30
C PHE A 60 -4.22 -4.90 28.90
N LEU A 61 -3.96 -3.86 28.10
CA LEU A 61 -3.30 -4.02 26.80
C LEU A 61 -1.90 -4.61 26.97
N GLN A 62 -1.09 -4.10 27.90
CA GLN A 62 0.29 -4.58 28.11
C GLN A 62 0.37 -6.04 28.55
N GLU A 63 -0.63 -6.51 29.31
CA GLU A 63 -0.75 -7.88 29.76
C GLU A 63 -1.17 -8.85 28.65
N ASN A 64 -1.99 -8.39 27.69
CA ASN A 64 -2.62 -9.27 26.70
C ASN A 64 -1.99 -9.20 25.30
N ILE A 65 -1.42 -8.06 24.90
CA ILE A 65 -0.81 -7.86 23.59
C ILE A 65 0.57 -7.21 23.74
N ASP A 66 1.50 -7.59 22.86
CA ASP A 66 2.78 -6.93 22.76
C ASP A 66 2.57 -5.54 22.11
N VAL A 67 2.41 -4.52 22.96
CA VAL A 67 2.05 -3.14 22.55
C VAL A 67 3.04 -2.57 21.52
N GLN A 68 4.34 -2.83 21.67
CA GLN A 68 5.34 -2.34 20.71
C GLN A 68 5.20 -3.01 19.35
N ASN A 69 5.00 -4.33 19.32
CA ASN A 69 4.69 -5.05 18.08
C ASN A 69 3.37 -4.56 17.45
N MET A 70 2.35 -4.25 18.26
CA MET A 70 1.10 -3.69 17.77
C MET A 70 1.33 -2.33 17.10
N ILE A 71 2.03 -1.40 17.76
CA ILE A 71 2.35 -0.08 17.22
C ILE A 71 3.11 -0.23 15.89
N ASP A 72 4.19 -1.01 15.86
CA ASP A 72 4.97 -1.25 14.63
C ASP A 72 4.11 -1.83 13.50
N TYR A 73 3.25 -2.80 13.81
CA TYR A 73 2.36 -3.42 12.82
C TYR A 73 1.42 -2.40 12.17
N PHE A 74 0.74 -1.59 12.98
CA PHE A 74 -0.20 -0.57 12.50
C PHE A 74 0.55 0.52 11.71
N LEU A 75 1.67 1.02 12.23
CA LEU A 75 2.47 2.05 11.56
C LEU A 75 3.04 1.58 10.22
N ILE A 76 3.52 0.33 10.13
CA ILE A 76 4.00 -0.23 8.86
C ILE A 76 2.85 -0.34 7.84
N ARG A 77 1.70 -0.91 8.23
CA ARG A 77 0.51 -1.03 7.35
C ARG A 77 0.03 0.33 6.84
N ILE A 78 0.02 1.32 7.73
CA ILE A 78 -0.33 2.71 7.40
C ILE A 78 0.73 3.27 6.43
N TYR A 79 2.01 3.19 6.76
CA TYR A 79 3.08 3.77 5.94
C TYR A 79 3.09 3.22 4.52
N ILE A 80 3.02 1.89 4.34
CA ILE A 80 3.09 1.26 3.02
C ILE A 80 1.80 1.42 2.19
N SER A 81 0.77 2.07 2.73
CA SER A 81 -0.50 2.31 2.03
C SER A 81 -1.26 0.99 1.74
N SER A 82 -1.36 0.12 2.75
CA SER A 82 -2.10 -1.13 2.65
C SER A 82 -3.61 -0.87 2.71
N VAL A 83 -4.27 -0.91 1.54
CA VAL A 83 -5.72 -0.62 1.39
C VAL A 83 -6.61 -1.84 1.59
N ASP A 84 -6.06 -3.06 1.50
CA ASP A 84 -6.78 -4.33 1.71
C ASP A 84 -6.68 -4.81 3.17
N TRP A 85 -6.79 -3.87 4.10
CA TRP A 85 -6.61 -3.98 5.54
C TRP A 85 -7.41 -2.81 6.18
N PRO A 86 -7.90 -2.84 7.43
CA PRO A 86 -7.73 -3.86 8.48
C PRO A 86 -8.74 -5.00 8.49
N GLY A 87 -9.74 -5.04 7.61
CA GLY A 87 -10.71 -6.14 7.56
C GLY A 87 -10.16 -7.45 6.98
N ASN A 88 -9.02 -7.39 6.28
CA ASN A 88 -8.35 -8.52 5.67
C ASN A 88 -6.84 -8.55 5.96
N ASN A 89 -6.17 -9.64 5.60
CA ASN A 89 -4.73 -9.85 5.73
C ASN A 89 -4.24 -9.69 7.17
N ARG A 90 -4.99 -10.27 8.12
CA ARG A 90 -4.67 -10.22 9.55
C ARG A 90 -4.51 -11.61 10.14
N SER A 91 -3.48 -11.73 10.95
CA SER A 91 -3.19 -12.90 11.76
C SER A 91 -2.41 -12.42 12.97
N VAL A 92 -2.66 -13.06 14.10
CA VAL A 92 -1.90 -12.87 15.32
C VAL A 92 -1.37 -14.22 15.78
N TRP A 93 -0.28 -14.21 16.52
CA TRP A 93 0.20 -15.40 17.21
C TRP A 93 0.50 -15.10 18.67
N ARG A 94 0.52 -16.13 19.49
CA ARG A 94 1.10 -16.07 20.83
C ARG A 94 1.72 -17.40 21.21
N HIS A 95 2.53 -17.33 22.27
CA HIS A 95 2.97 -18.51 22.99
C HIS A 95 1.80 -19.07 23.81
N LYS A 96 1.55 -20.39 23.76
CA LYS A 96 0.52 -21.09 24.55
C LYS A 96 0.94 -21.18 26.02
N SER A 97 0.87 -20.06 26.71
CA SER A 97 1.11 -19.95 28.14
C SER A 97 0.16 -18.93 28.75
N ASP A 98 -0.07 -19.02 30.06
CA ASP A 98 -0.94 -18.08 30.79
C ASP A 98 -0.47 -16.62 30.69
N THR A 99 0.82 -16.38 30.40
CA THR A 99 1.42 -15.05 30.18
C THR A 99 1.70 -14.74 28.71
N GLY A 100 1.13 -15.52 27.80
CA GLY A 100 1.36 -15.41 26.36
C GLY A 100 0.67 -14.20 25.75
N ARG A 101 1.45 -13.20 25.35
CA ARG A 101 0.91 -12.00 24.69
C ARG A 101 0.70 -12.20 23.20
N PHE A 102 -0.41 -11.70 22.68
CA PHE A 102 -0.68 -11.63 21.24
C PHE A 102 0.37 -10.77 20.54
N ARG A 103 0.71 -11.16 19.31
CA ARG A 103 1.61 -10.44 18.40
C ARG A 103 1.04 -10.49 17.00
N ASN A 104 0.89 -9.34 16.38
CA ASN A 104 0.48 -9.23 14.98
C ASN A 104 1.56 -9.77 14.05
N ILE A 105 1.12 -10.38 12.96
CA ILE A 105 1.97 -10.84 11.87
C ILE A 105 1.72 -9.96 10.64
N LEU A 106 2.80 -9.45 10.06
CA LEU A 106 2.78 -8.71 8.81
C LEU A 106 2.91 -9.68 7.63
N PHE A 107 1.88 -9.75 6.78
CA PHE A 107 1.88 -10.56 5.56
C PHE A 107 0.91 -9.99 4.53
N ASP A 108 1.01 -10.48 3.29
CA ASP A 108 0.23 -10.02 2.13
C ASP A 108 0.25 -8.50 1.98
N ASN A 109 1.38 -8.02 1.43
CA ASN A 109 1.65 -6.60 1.20
C ASN A 109 2.04 -6.36 -0.28
N ASP A 110 1.63 -7.23 -1.19
CA ASP A 110 1.89 -7.09 -2.62
C ASP A 110 1.08 -5.94 -3.25
N ASN A 111 -0.13 -5.67 -2.75
CA ASN A 111 -0.92 -4.49 -3.13
C ASN A 111 -0.62 -3.27 -2.24
N THR A 112 0.65 -2.85 -2.20
CA THR A 112 1.13 -1.70 -1.40
C THR A 112 2.16 -0.89 -2.21
N LEU A 113 2.63 0.24 -1.67
CA LEU A 113 3.68 1.07 -2.29
C LEU A 113 3.30 1.70 -3.65
N ASP A 114 2.00 1.84 -3.91
CA ASP A 114 1.44 2.42 -5.13
C ASP A 114 0.90 3.84 -4.88
N ILE A 115 -0.21 3.96 -4.12
CA ILE A 115 -0.84 5.25 -3.83
C ILE A 115 -0.19 5.90 -2.60
N TYR A 116 0.72 6.85 -2.81
CA TYR A 116 1.37 7.53 -1.70
C TYR A 116 0.45 8.52 -0.98
N GLU A 117 -0.68 8.91 -1.58
CA GLU A 117 -1.69 9.79 -0.99
C GLU A 117 -2.79 9.05 -0.21
N ALA A 118 -2.86 7.72 -0.23
CA ALA A 118 -3.99 7.06 0.43
C ALA A 118 -3.89 7.23 1.96
N ASN A 119 -4.95 7.77 2.55
CA ASN A 119 -5.04 8.00 3.99
C ASN A 119 -5.47 6.72 4.73
N THR A 120 -4.54 5.77 4.76
CA THR A 120 -4.70 4.50 5.47
C THR A 120 -4.72 4.65 7.00
N LEU A 121 -4.25 5.79 7.54
CA LEU A 121 -4.45 6.15 8.96
C LEU A 121 -5.94 6.37 9.24
N ARG A 122 -6.60 7.26 8.48
CA ARG A 122 -8.04 7.50 8.60
C ARG A 122 -8.83 6.20 8.41
N MET A 123 -8.50 5.41 7.39
CA MET A 123 -9.15 4.12 7.14
C MET A 123 -9.04 3.14 8.32
N ALA A 124 -7.89 3.10 9.01
CA ALA A 124 -7.65 2.26 10.18
C ALA A 124 -8.38 2.71 11.45
N LEU A 125 -8.93 3.91 11.44
CA LEU A 125 -9.58 4.59 12.57
C LEU A 125 -11.06 4.86 12.32
N GLU A 126 -11.57 4.46 11.16
CA GLU A 126 -12.97 4.62 10.79
C GLU A 126 -13.88 3.86 11.77
N GLU A 127 -14.83 4.57 12.36
CA GLU A 127 -15.75 3.99 13.35
C GLU A 127 -16.87 3.19 12.68
N ASP A 128 -17.41 3.71 11.57
CA ASP A 128 -18.56 3.17 10.85
C ASP A 128 -18.20 2.77 9.42
N GLY A 129 -17.06 2.10 9.25
CA GLY A 129 -16.55 1.73 7.94
C GLY A 129 -17.42 0.68 7.23
N PRO A 130 -17.35 0.59 5.88
CA PRO A 130 -18.09 -0.40 5.09
C PRO A 130 -17.74 -1.84 5.52
N SER A 131 -18.57 -2.80 5.09
CA SER A 131 -18.31 -4.24 5.33
C SER A 131 -16.96 -4.72 4.79
N TRP A 132 -16.41 -4.00 3.80
CA TRP A 132 -15.09 -4.20 3.22
C TRP A 132 -14.52 -2.86 2.72
N PRO A 133 -13.21 -2.58 2.87
CA PRO A 133 -12.17 -3.38 3.52
C PRO A 133 -12.00 -3.10 5.02
N ASN A 134 -12.74 -2.14 5.61
CA ASN A 134 -12.53 -1.63 6.97
C ASN A 134 -13.81 -1.66 7.84
N PRO A 135 -14.40 -2.84 8.11
CA PRO A 135 -15.56 -2.94 8.99
C PRO A 135 -15.24 -2.53 10.43
N GLU A 136 -16.24 -2.05 11.18
CA GLU A 136 -16.10 -1.54 12.56
C GLU A 136 -15.24 -2.43 13.48
N TRP A 137 -15.44 -3.75 13.45
CA TRP A 137 -14.71 -4.68 14.33
C TRP A 137 -13.20 -4.67 14.07
N SER A 138 -12.79 -4.32 12.84
CA SER A 138 -11.40 -4.41 12.40
C SER A 138 -10.55 -3.21 12.85
N THR A 139 -11.18 -2.05 13.03
CA THR A 139 -10.56 -0.80 13.49
C THR A 139 -10.60 -0.65 15.01
N LEU A 140 -11.54 -1.33 15.69
CA LEU A 140 -11.79 -1.26 17.14
C LEU A 140 -10.52 -1.20 18.00
N LEU A 141 -9.61 -2.15 17.85
CA LEU A 141 -8.42 -2.23 18.69
C LEU A 141 -7.55 -0.96 18.60
N LEU A 142 -7.31 -0.44 17.39
CA LEU A 142 -6.47 0.75 17.22
C LEU A 142 -7.19 2.01 17.68
N ARG A 143 -8.46 2.21 17.29
CA ARG A 143 -9.23 3.41 17.70
C ARG A 143 -9.38 3.50 19.22
N SER A 144 -9.66 2.38 19.88
CA SER A 144 -9.71 2.31 21.35
C SER A 144 -8.35 2.61 21.99
N ALA A 145 -7.27 2.04 21.46
CA ALA A 145 -5.92 2.26 21.98
C ALA A 145 -5.48 3.73 21.86
N LEU A 146 -5.78 4.42 20.76
CA LEU A 146 -5.41 5.83 20.56
C LEU A 146 -6.19 6.83 21.45
N LEU A 147 -7.30 6.41 22.07
CA LEU A 147 -7.98 7.20 23.10
C LEU A 147 -7.22 7.22 24.44
N ASN A 148 -6.28 6.29 24.63
CA ASN A 148 -5.38 6.29 25.78
C ASN A 148 -4.17 7.21 25.51
N ASP A 149 -3.93 8.17 26.39
CA ASP A 149 -2.87 9.17 26.22
C ASP A 149 -1.47 8.54 26.13
N THR A 150 -1.20 7.52 26.95
CA THR A 150 0.11 6.84 26.96
C THR A 150 0.34 6.07 25.66
N PHE A 151 -0.64 5.31 25.21
CA PHE A 151 -0.54 4.58 23.93
C PHE A 151 -0.39 5.56 22.75
N ARG A 152 -1.18 6.64 22.75
CA ARG A 152 -1.14 7.66 21.69
C ARG A 152 0.23 8.31 21.57
N ASP A 153 0.84 8.69 22.69
CA ASP A 153 2.18 9.30 22.70
C ASP A 153 3.23 8.31 22.16
N LEU A 154 3.19 7.05 22.60
CA LEU A 154 4.06 5.99 22.07
C LEU A 154 3.87 5.78 20.56
N PHE A 155 2.63 5.84 20.07
CA PHE A 155 2.32 5.67 18.65
C PHE A 155 2.88 6.83 17.80
N ILE A 156 2.77 8.07 18.29
CA ILE A 156 3.28 9.27 17.61
C ILE A 156 4.82 9.28 17.59
N GLU A 157 5.45 8.99 18.73
CA GLU A 157 6.91 8.91 18.87
C GLU A 157 7.46 7.81 17.97
N ARG A 158 6.85 6.63 18.00
CA ARG A 158 7.29 5.51 17.15
C ARG A 158 7.12 5.80 15.66
N ASN A 159 6.07 6.52 15.26
CA ASN A 159 5.94 6.97 13.87
C ASN A 159 7.09 7.88 13.46
N GLU A 160 7.45 8.84 14.32
CA GLU A 160 8.58 9.73 14.06
C GLU A 160 9.87 8.93 13.89
N GLU A 161 10.17 8.01 14.80
CA GLU A 161 11.33 7.12 14.72
C GLU A 161 11.37 6.32 13.41
N LEU A 162 10.26 5.67 13.04
CA LEU A 162 10.19 4.82 11.85
C LEU A 162 10.36 5.62 10.56
N VAL A 163 9.73 6.81 10.48
CA VAL A 163 9.82 7.68 9.30
C VAL A 163 11.24 8.18 9.07
N VAL A 164 11.96 8.57 10.13
CA VAL A 164 13.34 9.06 9.97
C VAL A 164 14.39 7.94 9.82
N SER A 165 14.06 6.71 10.22
CA SER A 165 14.99 5.57 10.19
C SER A 165 14.64 4.51 9.13
N LEU A 166 13.73 3.58 9.44
CA LEU A 166 13.41 2.44 8.59
C LEU A 166 12.82 2.86 7.24
N PHE A 167 12.02 3.92 7.24
CA PHE A 167 11.34 4.45 6.07
C PHE A 167 12.03 5.66 5.42
N ASN A 168 13.26 5.95 5.85
CA ASN A 168 14.07 6.98 5.22
C ASN A 168 14.16 6.74 3.69
N GLU A 169 13.94 7.79 2.89
CA GLU A 169 13.87 7.72 1.43
C GLU A 169 15.14 7.08 0.83
N GLU A 170 16.33 7.57 1.22
CA GLU A 170 17.61 7.07 0.70
C GLU A 170 17.77 5.57 0.99
N ARG A 171 17.38 5.14 2.19
CA ARG A 171 17.43 3.73 2.59
C ARG A 171 16.49 2.87 1.74
N LEU A 172 15.24 3.29 1.55
CA LEU A 172 14.24 2.55 0.76
C LEU A 172 14.61 2.52 -0.72
N MET A 173 15.10 3.63 -1.27
CA MET A 173 15.62 3.72 -2.64
C MET A 173 16.80 2.76 -2.85
N GLY A 174 17.76 2.73 -1.92
CA GLY A 174 18.90 1.81 -2.00
C GLY A 174 18.50 0.33 -1.96
N ILE A 175 17.47 -0.03 -1.18
CA ILE A 175 16.91 -1.39 -1.19
C ILE A 175 16.23 -1.69 -2.54
N LEU A 176 15.43 -0.75 -3.05
CA LEU A 176 14.79 -0.91 -4.35
C LEU A 176 15.82 -1.10 -5.46
N ASP A 177 16.88 -0.29 -5.50
CA ASP A 177 17.95 -0.38 -6.49
C ASP A 177 18.66 -1.72 -6.44
N SER A 178 18.94 -2.24 -5.24
CA SER A 178 19.52 -3.57 -5.06
C SER A 178 18.61 -4.67 -5.62
N LEU A 179 17.31 -4.60 -5.37
CA LEU A 179 16.33 -5.56 -5.90
C LEU A 179 16.15 -5.43 -7.42
N VAL A 180 16.11 -4.21 -7.95
CA VAL A 180 16.06 -3.94 -9.40
C VAL A 180 17.27 -4.55 -10.08
N GLY A 181 18.49 -4.32 -9.57
CA GLY A 181 19.70 -4.90 -10.14
C GLY A 181 19.73 -6.44 -10.11
N LEU A 182 19.08 -7.06 -9.13
CA LEU A 182 18.94 -8.51 -9.04
C LEU A 182 17.94 -9.07 -10.07
N TYR A 183 16.79 -8.40 -10.25
CA TYR A 183 15.67 -8.95 -11.02
C TYR A 183 15.61 -8.49 -12.48
N GLU A 184 16.09 -7.28 -12.80
CA GLU A 184 16.04 -6.69 -14.15
C GLU A 184 16.52 -7.64 -15.25
N PRO A 185 17.69 -8.32 -15.12
CA PRO A 185 18.19 -9.20 -16.18
C PRO A 185 17.30 -10.42 -16.43
N LEU A 186 16.46 -10.79 -15.45
CA LEU A 186 15.55 -11.93 -15.51
C LEU A 186 14.16 -11.54 -16.02
N MET A 187 13.83 -10.24 -16.03
CA MET A 187 12.51 -9.76 -16.40
C MET A 187 12.12 -10.09 -17.86
N PRO A 188 13.00 -10.03 -18.87
CA PRO A 188 12.64 -10.44 -20.23
C PRO A 188 12.10 -11.87 -20.31
N ASP A 189 12.78 -12.82 -19.67
CA ASP A 189 12.35 -14.22 -19.63
C ASP A 189 11.08 -14.41 -18.81
N HIS A 190 10.95 -13.69 -17.70
CA HIS A 190 9.75 -13.69 -16.87
C HIS A 190 8.54 -13.21 -17.66
N ILE A 191 8.64 -12.07 -18.34
CA ILE A 191 7.58 -11.46 -19.14
C ILE A 191 7.23 -12.37 -20.31
N ASN A 192 8.22 -12.91 -21.02
CA ASN A 192 7.97 -13.84 -22.11
C ASN A 192 7.18 -15.07 -21.64
N ARG A 193 7.49 -15.59 -20.45
CA ARG A 193 6.84 -16.77 -19.89
C ARG A 193 5.44 -16.49 -19.34
N TRP A 194 5.28 -15.41 -18.57
CA TRP A 194 4.09 -15.17 -17.75
C TRP A 194 3.20 -14.05 -18.29
N GLN A 195 3.70 -13.22 -19.20
CA GLN A 195 2.99 -12.04 -19.74
C GLN A 195 2.61 -11.01 -18.65
N PHE A 196 3.41 -10.95 -17.59
CA PHE A 196 3.28 -10.02 -16.45
C PHE A 196 4.64 -9.38 -16.12
N PRO A 197 4.70 -8.16 -15.54
CA PRO A 197 3.58 -7.30 -15.13
C PRO A 197 2.93 -6.53 -16.30
N GLY A 198 3.36 -6.79 -17.53
CA GLY A 198 2.74 -6.35 -18.76
C GLY A 198 3.40 -7.06 -19.94
N GLU A 199 3.05 -6.65 -21.16
CA GLU A 199 3.51 -7.32 -22.39
C GLU A 199 5.02 -7.15 -22.69
N ASN A 200 5.72 -6.24 -21.99
CA ASN A 200 7.13 -5.95 -22.21
C ASN A 200 7.84 -5.35 -20.97
N ILE A 201 9.18 -5.29 -21.02
CA ILE A 201 10.02 -4.84 -19.89
C ILE A 201 9.72 -3.42 -19.44
N SER A 202 9.24 -2.57 -20.34
CA SER A 202 9.00 -1.19 -20.01
C SER A 202 7.74 -1.00 -19.14
N ALA A 203 6.81 -1.96 -19.15
CA ALA A 203 5.77 -2.09 -18.13
C ALA A 203 6.38 -2.25 -16.73
N TRP A 204 7.39 -3.11 -16.59
CA TRP A 204 8.08 -3.31 -15.32
C TRP A 204 8.80 -2.04 -14.86
N TYR A 205 9.49 -1.33 -15.76
CA TYR A 205 10.10 -0.04 -15.42
C TYR A 205 9.08 1.01 -14.96
N PHE A 206 7.88 1.01 -15.52
CA PHE A 206 6.79 1.89 -15.07
C PHE A 206 6.40 1.60 -13.61
N HIS A 207 6.23 0.34 -13.24
CA HIS A 207 5.96 -0.02 -11.83
C HIS A 207 7.11 0.38 -10.89
N VAL A 208 8.36 0.12 -11.29
CA VAL A 208 9.55 0.53 -10.50
C VAL A 208 9.57 2.05 -10.31
N LYS A 209 9.26 2.82 -11.35
CA LYS A 209 9.17 4.28 -11.26
C LYS A 209 8.08 4.74 -10.29
N ASN A 210 6.92 4.08 -10.28
CA ASN A 210 5.85 4.40 -9.33
C ASN A 210 6.26 4.11 -7.88
N MET A 211 6.96 3.01 -7.61
CA MET A 211 7.52 2.74 -6.27
C MET A 211 8.53 3.81 -5.84
N ARG A 212 9.37 4.32 -6.75
CA ARG A 212 10.27 5.44 -6.44
C ARG A 212 9.50 6.68 -6.05
N LYS A 213 8.48 7.05 -6.84
CA LYS A 213 7.60 8.18 -6.53
C LYS A 213 6.94 8.00 -5.17
N PHE A 214 6.53 6.78 -4.83
CA PHE A 214 5.98 6.47 -3.52
C PHE A 214 6.97 6.79 -2.40
N PHE A 215 8.20 6.28 -2.49
CA PHE A 215 9.21 6.52 -1.45
C PHE A 215 9.61 8.00 -1.32
N GLU A 216 9.64 8.74 -2.42
CA GLU A 216 9.89 10.19 -2.44
C GLU A 216 8.78 10.97 -1.72
N LYS A 217 7.51 10.65 -2.01
CA LYS A 217 6.37 11.46 -1.56
C LYS A 217 5.78 11.03 -0.22
N ARG A 218 5.80 9.73 0.10
CA ARG A 218 5.10 9.17 1.27
C ARG A 218 5.52 9.74 2.61
N PRO A 219 6.81 10.02 2.92
CA PRO A 219 7.20 10.60 4.21
C PRO A 219 6.46 11.90 4.56
N CYS A 220 6.36 12.81 3.58
CA CYS A 220 5.69 14.09 3.77
C CYS A 220 4.17 13.96 3.89
N VAL A 221 3.58 13.00 3.17
CA VAL A 221 2.15 12.68 3.31
C VAL A 221 1.85 12.11 4.70
N ILE A 222 2.67 11.18 5.20
CA ILE A 222 2.51 10.60 6.54
C ILE A 222 2.67 11.67 7.62
N ARG A 223 3.67 12.55 7.51
CA ARG A 223 3.81 13.72 8.39
C ARG A 223 2.51 14.52 8.41
N ALA A 224 1.94 14.81 7.25
CA ALA A 224 0.73 15.61 7.17
C ALA A 224 -0.49 14.91 7.80
N PHE A 225 -0.70 13.62 7.56
CA PHE A 225 -1.77 12.85 8.20
C PHE A 225 -1.67 12.83 9.72
N PHE A 226 -0.47 12.59 10.26
CA PHE A 226 -0.26 12.60 11.71
C PHE A 226 -0.49 13.98 12.31
N ARG A 227 -0.01 15.03 11.63
CA ARG A 227 -0.24 16.40 12.09
C ARG A 227 -1.71 16.78 12.11
N GLU A 228 -2.44 16.44 11.05
CA GLU A 228 -3.87 16.72 10.94
C GLU A 228 -4.65 15.95 12.02
N TYR A 229 -4.44 14.63 12.11
CA TYR A 229 -5.22 13.78 13.01
C TYR A 229 -4.94 14.04 14.49
N PHE A 230 -3.66 14.17 14.88
CA PHE A 230 -3.26 14.36 16.28
C PHE A 230 -3.06 15.85 16.65
N ASN A 231 -3.37 16.78 15.74
CA ASN A 231 -3.16 18.22 15.92
C ASN A 231 -1.70 18.57 16.35
N LEU A 232 -0.72 17.95 15.69
CA LEU A 232 0.70 18.11 16.04
C LEU A 232 1.28 19.42 15.49
N PRO A 233 2.25 20.03 16.20
CA PRO A 233 2.85 21.29 15.79
C PRO A 233 3.61 21.18 14.45
N GLU A 234 3.85 22.32 13.81
CA GLU A 234 4.53 22.39 12.50
C GLU A 234 5.94 21.78 12.51
N ASN A 235 6.62 21.78 13.66
CA ASN A 235 7.96 21.22 13.77
C ASN A 235 8.00 19.67 13.82
N TYR A 236 6.86 18.99 13.97
CA TYR A 236 6.79 17.53 13.90
C TYR A 236 7.34 17.04 12.56
N LEU A 237 8.37 16.16 12.58
CA LEU A 237 9.07 15.68 11.39
C LEU A 237 9.57 16.80 10.44
N SER A 238 9.95 17.96 10.99
CA SER A 238 10.45 19.10 10.19
C SER A 238 11.77 18.79 9.46
N SER A 239 12.54 17.81 9.91
CA SER A 239 13.76 17.34 9.25
C SER A 239 13.52 16.79 7.83
N LEU A 240 12.29 16.40 7.50
CA LEU A 240 11.93 15.91 6.16
C LEU A 240 11.96 16.99 5.07
N GLY A 241 11.98 18.28 5.43
CA GLY A 241 12.03 19.37 4.44
C GLY A 241 10.79 19.47 3.54
N CYS A 242 9.64 18.97 4.00
CA CYS A 242 8.39 18.95 3.22
C CYS A 242 7.90 20.36 2.85
N GLU A 243 7.44 20.53 1.61
CA GLU A 243 6.80 21.78 1.18
C GLU A 243 5.43 21.98 1.88
N SER A 244 5.04 23.23 2.09
CA SER A 244 3.88 23.61 2.93
C SER A 244 2.52 23.12 2.41
N ASN A 245 2.42 22.64 1.16
CA ASN A 245 1.17 22.20 0.53
C ASN A 245 1.08 20.67 0.32
N SER A 246 1.75 19.88 1.16
CA SER A 246 1.87 18.41 1.00
C SER A 246 0.54 17.63 1.08
N LEU A 247 -0.54 18.25 1.59
CA LEU A 247 -1.89 17.68 1.49
C LEU A 247 -2.51 18.17 0.18
N VAL A 248 -2.24 17.46 -0.90
CA VAL A 248 -3.10 17.55 -2.07
C VAL A 248 -4.47 17.04 -1.60
N SER A 249 -5.46 17.92 -1.60
CA SER A 249 -6.84 17.59 -1.20
C SER A 249 -7.31 16.31 -1.90
N GLU A 250 -8.09 15.46 -1.23
CA GLU A 250 -8.75 14.29 -1.83
C GLU A 250 -9.58 14.64 -3.09
N SER A 251 -9.86 15.94 -3.32
CA SER A 251 -10.50 16.49 -4.51
C SER A 251 -9.58 16.78 -5.71
N ASP A 252 -8.26 16.76 -5.56
CA ASP A 252 -7.32 16.75 -6.70
C ASP A 252 -7.03 15.28 -7.07
N GLU A 253 -8.15 14.61 -7.33
CA GLU A 253 -8.27 13.36 -8.06
C GLU A 253 -7.16 13.36 -9.14
N SER A 254 -6.25 12.38 -9.06
CA SER A 254 -4.93 12.35 -9.71
C SER A 254 -4.97 12.81 -11.16
N THR A 255 -4.25 13.87 -11.52
CA THR A 255 -4.11 14.29 -12.92
C THR A 255 -3.81 13.06 -13.76
N LEU A 256 -4.66 12.74 -14.74
CA LEU A 256 -4.39 11.62 -15.63
C LEU A 256 -3.06 11.91 -16.32
N VAL A 257 -2.09 11.01 -16.19
CA VAL A 257 -0.77 11.13 -16.82
C VAL A 257 -0.49 9.81 -17.52
N ILE A 258 0.00 9.92 -18.75
CA ILE A 258 0.43 8.76 -19.53
C ILE A 258 1.94 8.85 -19.78
N GLU A 259 2.57 7.69 -19.86
CA GLU A 259 3.95 7.51 -20.28
C GLU A 259 4.00 6.72 -21.57
N LEU A 260 4.85 7.19 -22.49
CA LEU A 260 5.03 6.61 -23.81
C LEU A 260 6.48 6.15 -23.94
N PHE A 261 6.68 4.85 -24.12
CA PHE A 261 8.02 4.28 -24.22
C PHE A 261 8.11 3.08 -25.18
N PRO A 262 9.21 2.95 -25.95
CA PRO A 262 10.17 4.02 -26.22
C PRO A 262 9.52 5.14 -27.04
N ASN A 263 9.98 6.37 -26.85
CA ASN A 263 9.57 7.51 -27.67
C ASN A 263 10.77 8.46 -27.84
N PRO A 264 11.39 8.56 -29.04
CA PRO A 264 10.96 7.97 -30.32
C PRO A 264 11.01 6.44 -30.39
N THR A 265 10.36 5.84 -31.39
CA THR A 265 10.30 4.39 -31.63
C THR A 265 10.49 4.04 -33.12
N ASN A 266 10.80 2.77 -33.40
CA ASN A 266 10.94 2.21 -34.75
C ASN A 266 9.99 1.06 -35.05
N SER A 267 9.37 0.46 -34.02
CA SER A 267 8.69 -0.85 -34.18
C SER A 267 7.55 -1.07 -33.21
N ALA A 268 7.64 -0.56 -31.99
CA ALA A 268 6.56 -0.69 -31.02
C ALA A 268 6.59 0.42 -29.98
N ILE A 269 5.42 0.73 -29.42
CA ILE A 269 5.29 1.67 -28.31
C ILE A 269 4.46 1.03 -27.22
N THR A 270 4.75 1.38 -25.99
CA THR A 270 3.91 1.05 -24.85
C THR A 270 3.35 2.34 -24.28
N ILE A 271 2.06 2.29 -23.97
CA ILE A 271 1.32 3.35 -23.31
C ILE A 271 1.03 2.85 -21.91
N ALA A 272 1.59 3.52 -20.90
CA ALA A 272 1.35 3.19 -19.51
C ALA A 272 0.71 4.36 -18.77
N ALA A 273 -0.22 4.09 -17.88
CA ALA A 273 -0.93 5.12 -17.12
C ALA A 273 -1.43 4.57 -15.78
N MET A 274 -1.56 5.47 -14.80
CA MET A 274 -2.42 5.23 -13.64
C MET A 274 -3.84 5.67 -14.01
N ILE A 275 -4.80 4.76 -13.87
CA ILE A 275 -6.21 4.97 -14.23
C ILE A 275 -7.13 4.68 -13.04
N ASN A 276 -8.38 5.14 -13.14
CA ASN A 276 -9.43 4.67 -12.24
C ASN A 276 -9.86 3.26 -12.69
N PRO A 277 -9.74 2.25 -11.83
CA PRO A 277 -10.08 0.88 -12.18
C PRO A 277 -11.59 0.74 -12.38
N ASN A 278 -12.01 -0.28 -13.14
CA ASN A 278 -13.41 -0.59 -13.44
C ASN A 278 -14.17 0.55 -14.15
N THR A 279 -13.45 1.49 -14.76
CA THR A 279 -14.02 2.57 -15.57
C THR A 279 -13.56 2.45 -17.01
N GLU A 280 -14.40 2.88 -17.96
CA GLU A 280 -14.02 2.85 -19.37
C GLU A 280 -12.81 3.76 -19.62
N THR A 281 -11.75 3.15 -20.15
CA THR A 281 -10.56 3.82 -20.65
C THR A 281 -10.61 3.82 -22.17
N ARG A 282 -10.54 5.01 -22.79
CA ARG A 282 -10.53 5.15 -24.26
C ARG A 282 -9.14 5.53 -24.73
N LEU A 283 -8.60 4.71 -25.62
CA LEU A 283 -7.31 4.95 -26.26
C LEU A 283 -7.54 5.19 -27.75
N MET A 284 -7.08 6.34 -28.24
CA MET A 284 -7.10 6.66 -29.67
C MET A 284 -5.72 7.11 -30.12
N ILE A 285 -5.31 6.68 -31.31
CA ILE A 285 -4.09 7.16 -31.96
C ILE A 285 -4.42 7.76 -33.32
N PHE A 286 -3.86 8.93 -33.59
CA PHE A 286 -4.04 9.68 -34.83
C PHE A 286 -2.70 9.89 -35.52
N ASP A 287 -2.69 9.88 -36.85
CA ASP A 287 -1.57 10.41 -37.62
C ASP A 287 -1.57 11.95 -37.66
N ALA A 288 -0.52 12.53 -38.24
CA ALA A 288 -0.37 13.97 -38.38
C ALA A 288 -1.45 14.64 -39.27
N GLN A 289 -2.26 13.88 -40.01
CA GLN A 289 -3.39 14.40 -40.78
C GLN A 289 -4.71 14.30 -39.99
N GLY A 290 -4.67 13.80 -38.76
CA GLY A 290 -5.85 13.59 -37.92
C GLY A 290 -6.66 12.35 -38.29
N ARG A 291 -6.12 11.45 -39.14
CA ARG A 291 -6.76 10.16 -39.39
C ARG A 291 -6.57 9.27 -38.17
N LYS A 292 -7.66 8.71 -37.68
CA LYS A 292 -7.65 7.78 -36.56
C LYS A 292 -7.13 6.41 -37.03
N LEU A 293 -6.10 5.91 -36.38
CA LEU A 293 -5.44 4.63 -36.67
C LEU A 293 -5.79 3.55 -35.67
N ILE A 294 -5.96 3.92 -34.39
CA ILE A 294 -6.38 3.04 -33.31
C ILE A 294 -7.54 3.69 -32.56
N GLU A 295 -8.52 2.88 -32.17
CA GLU A 295 -9.62 3.23 -31.29
C GLU A 295 -10.00 2.01 -30.46
N GLU A 296 -9.71 2.05 -29.17
CA GLU A 296 -9.98 0.97 -28.22
C GLU A 296 -10.74 1.54 -27.02
N SER A 297 -11.76 0.80 -26.56
CA SER A 297 -12.43 1.01 -25.27
C SER A 297 -12.12 -0.20 -24.39
N ILE A 298 -11.44 0.04 -23.27
CA ILE A 298 -10.94 -1.00 -22.38
C ILE A 298 -11.46 -0.73 -20.96
N ILE A 299 -11.91 -1.78 -20.27
CA ILE A 299 -12.20 -1.73 -18.85
C ILE A 299 -11.16 -2.60 -18.16
N GLU A 300 -10.35 -1.98 -17.32
CA GLU A 300 -9.26 -2.63 -16.59
C GLU A 300 -9.61 -2.68 -15.10
N GLU A 301 -9.44 -3.84 -14.47
CA GLU A 301 -9.70 -4.00 -13.03
C GLU A 301 -8.55 -3.40 -12.20
N SER A 302 -7.35 -3.36 -12.78
CA SER A 302 -6.17 -2.76 -12.19
C SER A 302 -6.16 -1.22 -12.32
N ARG A 303 -5.48 -0.56 -11.38
CA ARG A 303 -5.11 0.86 -11.51
C ARG A 303 -4.02 1.10 -12.55
N PHE A 304 -3.23 0.07 -12.86
CA PHE A 304 -2.16 0.16 -13.84
C PHE A 304 -2.69 -0.23 -15.20
N PHE A 305 -2.78 0.74 -16.10
CA PHE A 305 -3.02 0.49 -17.51
C PHE A 305 -1.68 0.36 -18.22
N VAL A 306 -1.48 -0.72 -18.97
CA VAL A 306 -0.33 -0.90 -19.85
C VAL A 306 -0.81 -1.51 -21.17
N ARG A 307 -0.55 -0.83 -22.27
CA ARG A 307 -0.90 -1.30 -23.62
C ARG A 307 0.31 -1.25 -24.54
N TYR A 308 0.71 -2.41 -25.06
CA TYR A 308 1.81 -2.52 -26.02
C TYR A 308 1.31 -2.61 -27.46
N ILE A 309 1.77 -1.71 -28.31
CA ILE A 309 1.28 -1.54 -29.69
C ILE A 309 2.44 -1.80 -30.64
N SER A 310 2.41 -2.97 -31.26
CA SER A 310 3.42 -3.43 -32.23
C SER A 310 3.02 -3.20 -33.69
N GLU A 311 1.75 -2.87 -33.91
CA GLU A 311 1.16 -2.56 -35.22
C GLU A 311 1.84 -1.34 -35.87
N ILE A 312 2.46 -0.47 -35.06
CA ILE A 312 3.18 0.71 -35.52
C ILE A 312 4.39 0.37 -36.39
N ALA A 313 4.92 -0.86 -36.33
CA ALA A 313 6.00 -1.32 -37.21
C ALA A 313 5.63 -1.22 -38.70
N ASN A 314 4.33 -1.18 -39.02
CA ASN A 314 3.83 -1.05 -40.38
C ASN A 314 3.41 0.38 -40.74
N TRP A 315 3.59 1.34 -39.83
CA TRP A 315 3.20 2.74 -40.04
C TRP A 315 4.36 3.55 -40.62
N SER A 316 4.05 4.62 -41.35
CA SER A 316 5.07 5.49 -41.93
C SER A 316 5.83 6.27 -40.85
N PRO A 317 7.12 6.60 -41.04
CA PRO A 317 7.82 7.54 -40.19
C PRO A 317 7.07 8.88 -40.07
N GLY A 318 7.05 9.46 -38.88
CA GLY A 318 6.33 10.70 -38.63
C GLY A 318 5.89 10.92 -37.19
N VAL A 319 5.08 11.97 -37.00
CA VAL A 319 4.50 12.35 -35.72
C VAL A 319 3.10 11.78 -35.60
N TYR A 320 2.83 11.18 -34.44
CA TYR A 320 1.54 10.60 -34.08
C TYR A 320 1.05 11.18 -32.76
N LEU A 321 -0.27 11.26 -32.60
CA LEU A 321 -0.92 11.78 -31.40
C LEU A 321 -1.69 10.66 -30.71
N VAL A 322 -1.39 10.42 -29.45
CA VAL A 322 -2.18 9.59 -28.54
C VAL A 322 -3.17 10.50 -27.82
N ARG A 323 -4.44 10.12 -27.84
CA ARG A 323 -5.48 10.67 -26.97
C ARG A 323 -5.93 9.55 -26.04
N PHE A 324 -5.83 9.81 -24.74
CA PHE A 324 -6.13 8.85 -23.69
C PHE A 324 -7.16 9.44 -22.74
N GLU A 325 -8.23 8.70 -22.48
CA GLU A 325 -9.34 9.15 -21.63
C GLU A 325 -9.64 8.12 -20.55
N ASN A 326 -9.87 8.58 -19.32
CA ASN A 326 -10.34 7.74 -18.22
C ASN A 326 -11.13 8.63 -17.23
N LEU A 327 -12.31 8.18 -16.83
CA LEU A 327 -13.21 8.90 -15.91
C LEU A 327 -13.42 10.39 -16.29
N GLY A 328 -13.69 10.67 -17.56
CA GLY A 328 -13.95 12.03 -18.07
C GLY A 328 -12.71 12.93 -18.20
N ARG A 329 -11.53 12.47 -17.77
CA ARG A 329 -10.25 13.17 -17.96
C ARG A 329 -9.66 12.80 -19.31
N VAL A 330 -8.97 13.73 -19.93
CA VAL A 330 -8.36 13.55 -21.26
C VAL A 330 -6.91 14.01 -21.24
N VAL A 331 -6.02 13.16 -21.74
CA VAL A 331 -4.60 13.47 -21.96
C VAL A 331 -4.28 13.29 -23.43
N ASN A 332 -3.49 14.22 -23.97
CA ASN A 332 -2.94 14.10 -25.30
C ASN A 332 -1.42 14.12 -25.23
N GLN A 333 -0.77 13.15 -25.87
CA GLN A 333 0.69 13.13 -25.94
C GLN A 333 1.13 12.68 -27.33
N ARG A 334 2.26 13.22 -27.79
CA ARG A 334 2.82 12.86 -29.09
C ARG A 334 3.91 11.80 -28.97
N PHE A 335 4.04 10.97 -29.99
CA PHE A 335 5.24 10.16 -30.20
C PHE A 335 5.73 10.24 -31.64
N ILE A 336 6.98 9.82 -31.83
CA ILE A 336 7.68 9.89 -33.11
C ILE A 336 8.05 8.47 -33.54
N ILE A 337 7.69 8.11 -34.76
CA ILE A 337 8.22 6.94 -35.47
C ILE A 337 9.37 7.44 -36.37
N ASN A 338 10.57 6.88 -36.21
CA ASN A 338 11.75 7.29 -37.00
C ASN A 338 11.76 6.73 -38.42
#